data_AF-A0A2V9R4Y2-F1
#
_entry.id   AF-A0A2V9R4Y2-F1
#
_cell.length_a   1.000
_cell.length_b   1.000
_cell.length_c   1.000
_cell.angle_alpha   90.00
_cell.angle_beta   90.00
_cell.angle_gamma   90.00
#
_symmetry.space_group_name_H-M   'P 1'
#
loop_
_entity.id
_entity.type
_entity.pdbx_description
1 polymer ?
#
loop_
_entity_poly.entity_id
_entity_poly.type
_entity_poly.pdbx_seq_one_letter_code
_entity_poly.pdbx_strand_id
1 'polypeptide(L)'
;MKSHRSIRLVAVLASLLVSFTVTLHAQLNRGIIEGILTDPQGAVVPEVDVTITNVETNIAVPTKTNSTCYYRAVDLVPGKYRAHFAITGFTPVDV
;
A
#
# COMPACT_ATOMS: atom_id res chain seq x y z
N MET A 1 -21.46 36.15 -40.43
CA MET A 1 -21.46 34.67 -40.59
C MET A 1 -20.11 34.00 -40.23
N LYS A 2 -19.31 34.55 -39.28
CA LYS A 2 -18.01 33.98 -38.85
C LYS A 2 -18.02 33.41 -37.41
N SER A 3 -18.95 33.81 -36.53
CA SER A 3 -18.99 33.41 -35.11
C SER A 3 -19.31 31.92 -34.89
N HIS A 4 -20.24 31.34 -35.65
CA HIS A 4 -20.63 29.94 -35.47
C HIS A 4 -19.53 28.94 -35.87
N ARG A 5 -18.64 29.30 -36.81
CA ARG A 5 -17.51 28.46 -37.21
C ARG A 5 -16.45 28.39 -36.11
N SER A 6 -16.14 29.53 -35.49
CA SER A 6 -15.20 29.62 -34.38
C SER A 6 -15.70 28.87 -33.13
N ILE A 7 -17.00 29.00 -32.81
CA ILE A 7 -17.62 28.30 -31.67
C ILE A 7 -17.57 26.78 -31.85
N ARG A 8 -17.85 26.28 -33.06
CA ARG A 8 -17.77 24.84 -33.37
C ARG A 8 -16.33 24.33 -33.25
N LEU A 9 -15.35 25.11 -33.72
CA LEU A 9 -13.94 24.72 -33.62
C LEU A 9 -13.48 24.61 -32.16
N VAL A 10 -13.87 25.57 -31.33
CA VAL A 10 -13.58 25.56 -29.89
C VAL A 10 -14.25 24.37 -29.19
N ALA A 11 -15.50 24.06 -29.53
CA ALA A 11 -16.20 22.91 -28.96
C ALA A 11 -15.56 21.57 -29.35
N VAL A 12 -15.11 21.43 -30.60
CA VAL A 12 -14.40 20.22 -31.07
C VAL A 12 -13.05 20.07 -30.38
N LEU A 13 -12.28 21.16 -30.25
CA LEU A 13 -11.02 21.16 -29.50
C LEU A 13 -11.24 20.80 -28.04
N ALA A 14 -12.23 21.41 -27.37
CA ALA A 14 -12.55 21.07 -25.98
C ALA A 14 -12.95 19.60 -25.81
N SER A 15 -13.77 19.05 -26.71
CA SER A 15 -14.14 17.64 -26.71
C SER A 15 -12.92 16.73 -26.91
N LEU A 16 -12.00 17.10 -27.80
CA LEU A 16 -10.77 16.35 -28.05
C LEU A 16 -9.86 16.38 -26.81
N LEU A 17 -9.66 17.54 -26.18
CA LEU A 17 -8.90 17.65 -24.94
C LEU A 17 -9.48 16.80 -23.80
N VAL A 18 -10.80 16.78 -23.64
CA VAL A 18 -11.47 15.95 -22.61
C VAL A 18 -11.30 14.46 -22.91
N SER A 19 -11.32 14.03 -24.18
CA SER A 19 -11.12 12.61 -24.54
C SER A 19 -9.72 12.08 -24.20
N PHE A 20 -8.70 12.94 -24.10
CA PHE A 20 -7.35 12.54 -23.69
C PHE A 20 -7.22 12.30 -22.17
N THR A 21 -8.20 12.69 -21.34
CA THR A 21 -8.14 12.52 -19.87
C THR A 21 -8.47 11.11 -19.39
N VAL A 22 -9.03 10.25 -20.26
CA VAL A 22 -9.60 8.94 -19.87
C VAL A 22 -8.52 7.85 -19.63
N THR A 23 -7.23 8.13 -19.84
CA THR A 23 -6.16 7.12 -19.77
C THR A 23 -5.19 7.27 -18.60
N LEU A 24 -5.46 8.13 -17.62
CA LEU A 24 -4.58 8.32 -16.46
C LEU A 24 -4.80 7.25 -15.37
N HIS A 25 -4.39 6.01 -15.64
CA HIS A 25 -4.33 4.93 -14.64
C HIS A 25 -3.09 5.08 -13.74
N ALA A 26 -2.99 6.19 -13.02
CA ALA A 26 -1.97 6.39 -11.97
C ALA A 26 -2.46 5.87 -10.61
N GLN A 27 -3.51 5.05 -10.56
CA GLN A 27 -4.05 4.53 -9.30
C GLN A 27 -3.10 3.49 -8.74
N LEU A 28 -2.28 3.90 -7.77
CA LEU A 28 -1.49 3.03 -6.92
C LEU A 28 -2.45 2.12 -6.14
N ASN A 29 -2.62 0.89 -6.61
CA ASN A 29 -3.38 -0.14 -5.92
C ASN A 29 -2.46 -0.94 -5.00
N ARG A 30 -1.86 -0.25 -4.03
CA ARG A 30 -0.99 -0.86 -3.01
C ARG A 30 -1.49 -0.51 -1.62
N GLY A 31 -1.53 -1.51 -0.76
CA GLY A 31 -1.89 -1.41 0.64
C GLY A 31 -0.68 -1.38 1.56
N ILE A 32 -0.98 -1.20 2.85
CA ILE A 32 0.00 -1.22 3.95
C ILE A 32 -0.58 -2.14 5.02
N ILE A 33 0.28 -2.98 5.59
CA ILE A 33 0.00 -3.68 6.85
C ILE A 33 0.93 -3.11 7.90
N GLU A 34 0.37 -2.56 8.96
CA GLU A 34 1.09 -1.87 10.04
C GLU A 34 0.42 -2.11 11.39
N GLY A 35 1.18 -1.95 12.46
CA GLY A 35 0.69 -2.21 13.80
C GLY A 35 1.74 -1.94 14.88
N ILE A 36 1.33 -2.17 16.12
CA ILE A 36 2.18 -2.06 17.31
C ILE A 36 2.31 -3.45 17.93
N LEU A 37 3.52 -3.83 18.29
CA LEU A 37 3.81 -5.08 19.01
C LEU A 37 4.08 -4.79 20.49
N THR A 38 3.42 -5.54 21.37
CA THR A 38 3.66 -5.48 22.82
C THR A 38 3.77 -6.91 23.34
N ASP A 39 4.49 -7.09 24.45
CA ASP A 39 4.43 -8.35 25.17
C ASP A 39 3.10 -8.48 25.94
N PRO A 40 2.77 -9.66 26.51
CA PRO A 40 1.53 -9.83 27.28
C PRO A 40 1.41 -8.90 28.50
N GLN A 41 2.52 -8.33 28.96
CA GLN A 41 2.62 -7.43 30.10
C GLN A 41 2.51 -5.95 29.68
N GLY A 42 2.35 -5.70 28.38
CA GLY A 42 2.25 -4.36 27.79
C GLY A 42 3.60 -3.65 27.63
N ALA A 43 4.72 -4.36 27.77
CA ALA A 43 6.05 -3.79 27.57
C ALA A 43 6.37 -3.65 26.07
N VAL A 44 7.23 -2.67 25.78
CA VAL A 44 7.75 -2.41 24.44
C VAL A 44 8.80 -3.45 24.05
N VAL A 45 8.56 -4.13 22.92
CA VAL A 45 9.52 -5.07 22.30
C VAL A 45 9.99 -4.48 20.95
N PRO A 46 11.09 -3.70 20.93
CA PRO A 46 11.68 -3.18 19.70
C PRO A 46 12.48 -4.29 18.96
N GLU A 47 12.84 -4.03 17.70
CA GLU A 47 13.70 -4.89 16.87
C GLU A 47 13.13 -6.29 16.55
N VAL A 48 11.82 -6.48 16.70
CA VAL A 48 11.12 -7.72 16.29
C VAL A 48 11.16 -7.83 14.79
N ASP A 49 11.63 -8.96 14.27
CA ASP A 49 11.55 -9.32 12.86
C ASP A 49 10.09 -9.61 12.50
N VAL A 50 9.57 -8.86 11.53
CA VAL A 50 8.20 -8.99 11.02
C VAL A 50 8.27 -9.36 9.54
N THR A 51 7.66 -10.49 9.17
CA THR A 51 7.59 -10.95 7.79
C THR A 51 6.15 -11.06 7.35
N ILE A 52 5.73 -10.19 6.45
CA ILE A 52 4.38 -10.20 5.86
C ILE A 52 4.44 -10.96 4.54
N THR A 53 3.78 -12.12 4.47
CA THR A 53 3.83 -13.00 3.28
C THR A 53 2.47 -13.08 2.61
N ASN A 54 2.43 -12.79 1.31
CA ASN A 54 1.23 -13.00 0.50
C ASN A 54 0.98 -14.52 0.39
N VAL A 55 -0.22 -14.97 0.77
CA VAL A 55 -0.56 -16.39 0.84
C VAL A 55 -0.68 -17.03 -0.54
N GLU A 56 -1.06 -16.26 -1.55
CA GLU A 56 -1.26 -16.74 -2.91
C GLU A 56 0.05 -16.81 -3.69
N THR A 57 0.92 -15.81 -3.54
CA THR A 57 2.16 -15.68 -4.32
C THR A 57 3.41 -16.12 -3.57
N ASN A 58 3.33 -16.33 -2.25
CA ASN A 58 4.46 -16.58 -1.34
C ASN A 58 5.54 -15.47 -1.34
N ILE A 59 5.22 -14.28 -1.87
CA ILE A 59 6.11 -13.13 -1.81
C ILE A 59 6.12 -12.60 -0.38
N ALA A 60 7.31 -12.52 0.22
CA ALA A 60 7.53 -12.02 1.58
C ALA A 60 8.06 -10.58 1.57
N VAL A 61 7.52 -9.77 2.47
CA VAL A 61 7.95 -8.39 2.72
C VAL A 61 8.47 -8.31 4.16
N PRO A 62 9.80 -8.31 4.36
CA PRO A 62 10.40 -8.19 5.68
C PRO A 62 10.40 -6.74 6.16
N THR A 63 10.18 -6.54 7.45
CA THR A 63 10.31 -5.26 8.17
C THR A 63 10.67 -5.54 9.64
N LYS A 64 10.95 -4.50 10.41
CA LYS A 64 11.26 -4.61 11.84
C LYS A 64 10.42 -3.62 12.64
N THR A 65 10.13 -3.95 13.90
CA THR A 65 9.57 -2.95 14.82
C THR A 65 10.62 -1.92 15.19
N ASN A 66 10.21 -0.66 15.25
CA ASN A 66 11.06 0.44 15.70
C ASN A 66 11.06 0.56 17.25
N SER A 67 11.69 1.62 17.77
CA SER A 67 11.76 1.90 19.22
C SER A 67 10.40 2.15 19.89
N THR A 68 9.36 2.50 19.12
CA THR A 68 7.97 2.63 19.61
C THR A 68 7.14 1.37 19.33
N CYS A 69 7.82 0.26 19.01
CA CYS A 69 7.24 -1.04 18.66
C CYS A 69 6.31 -1.04 17.45
N TYR A 70 6.38 0.00 16.63
CA TYR A 70 5.59 0.13 15.42
C TYR A 70 6.32 -0.53 14.26
N TYR A 71 5.59 -1.29 13.45
CA TYR A 71 6.07 -1.87 12.20
C TYR A 71 5.18 -1.45 11.05
N ARG A 72 5.76 -1.45 9.84
CA ARG A 72 5.04 -1.09 8.61
C ARG A 72 5.61 -1.87 7.43
N ALA A 73 4.77 -2.69 6.81
CA ALA A 73 5.02 -3.33 5.53
C ALA A 73 4.23 -2.59 4.45
N VAL A 74 4.94 -1.95 3.54
CA VAL A 74 4.36 -1.10 2.48
C VAL A 74 4.30 -1.84 1.16
N ASP A 75 3.68 -1.20 0.17
CA ASP A 75 3.70 -1.64 -1.21
C ASP A 75 3.09 -3.02 -1.47
N LEU A 76 2.14 -3.42 -0.62
CA LEU A 76 1.48 -4.72 -0.69
C LEU A 76 0.41 -4.73 -1.78
N VAL A 77 0.45 -5.72 -2.65
CA VAL A 77 -0.65 -5.95 -3.61
C VAL A 77 -1.90 -6.41 -2.86
N PRO A 78 -3.12 -6.12 -3.34
CA PRO A 78 -4.33 -6.65 -2.72
C PRO A 78 -4.30 -8.18 -2.66
N GLY A 79 -4.68 -8.75 -1.53
CA GLY A 79 -4.67 -10.20 -1.32
C GLY A 79 -4.72 -10.59 0.15
N LYS A 80 -4.67 -11.90 0.42
CA LYS A 80 -4.55 -12.44 1.77
C LYS A 80 -3.08 -12.54 2.17
N TYR A 81 -2.81 -12.21 3.43
CA TYR A 81 -1.46 -12.22 3.99
C TYR A 81 -1.44 -13.02 5.29
N ARG A 82 -0.28 -13.64 5.55
CA ARG A 82 0.10 -14.12 6.87
C ARG A 82 1.23 -13.25 7.39
N ALA A 83 1.29 -13.05 8.69
CA ALA A 83 2.34 -12.30 9.37
C ALA A 83 3.12 -13.23 10.30
N HIS A 84 4.44 -13.24 10.17
CA HIS A 84 5.34 -13.97 11.05
C HIS A 84 6.16 -12.98 11.88
N PHE A 85 6.17 -13.17 13.19
CA PHE A 85 6.85 -12.31 14.16
C PHE A 85 7.89 -13.13 14.92
N ALA A 86 9.15 -12.68 14.91
CA ALA A 86 10.24 -13.39 15.57
C ALA A 86 11.22 -12.42 16.24
N ILE A 87 11.67 -12.80 17.44
CA ILE A 87 12.78 -12.13 18.13
C ILE A 87 13.43 -13.13 19.08
N THR A 88 14.73 -12.95 19.33
CA THR A 88 15.45 -13.83 20.26
C THR A 88 14.87 -13.70 21.67
N GLY A 89 14.67 -14.84 22.34
CA GLY A 89 14.12 -14.89 23.70
C GLY A 89 12.59 -14.97 23.76
N PHE A 90 11.91 -14.92 22.63
CA PHE A 90 10.46 -15.10 22.53
C PHE A 90 10.12 -16.25 21.59
N THR A 91 8.99 -16.92 21.84
CA THR A 91 8.43 -17.88 20.88
C THR A 91 7.90 -17.11 19.67
N PRO A 92 8.24 -17.52 18.43
CA PRO A 92 7.67 -16.89 17.23
C PRO A 92 6.15 -17.01 17.19
N VAL A 93 5.50 -16.01 16.61
CA VAL A 93 4.04 -15.96 16.47
C VAL A 93 3.67 -15.79 15.00
N ASP A 94 2.69 -16.56 14.54
CA ASP A 94 2.10 -16.48 13.22
C ASP A 94 0.63 -16.03 13.31
N VAL A 95 0.23 -15.09 12.44
CA VAL A 95 -1.14 -14.55 12.34
C VAL A 95 -1.62 -14.60 10.89
#